data_AF-A0A379W3H9-F1
#
_entry.id   AF-A0A379W3H9-F1
#
_cell.length_a   1.000
_cell.length_b   1.000
_cell.length_c   1.000
_cell.angle_alpha   90.00
_cell.angle_beta   90.00
_cell.angle_gamma   90.00
#
_symmetry.space_group_name_H-M   'P 1'
#
loop_
_entity.id
_entity.type
_entity.pdbx_description
1 polymer ?
#
loop_
_entity_poly.entity_id
_entity_poly.type
_entity_poly.pdbx_seq_one_letter_code
_entity_poly.pdbx_strand_id
1 'polypeptide(L)'
;MTIWEISEKADYIAQRHRRLQDQWHIYCNSLVQGITLSKARLHHAMSCAPERDLCFVLFEHFRIYVALADGFNSHTIEYYVETKDGEDKQLIAQAQLDIDGKVDERVNNRDREQVLEHYLEKIASVYDSLYTAVETNSPVNLRQLVKGHSPLYKPEALPALIRDVALRHVMNVLGMGVSISVENDISTACFRQK
;
A
#
# COMPACT_ATOMS: atom_id res chain seq x y z
N MET A 1 20.65 39.04 -7.04
CA MET A 1 19.61 38.30 -6.29
C MET A 1 19.17 39.18 -5.14
N THR A 2 17.92 39.62 -5.15
CA THR A 2 17.34 40.50 -4.13
C THR A 2 16.60 39.69 -3.06
N ILE A 3 16.34 40.30 -1.90
CA ILE A 3 15.56 39.68 -0.82
C ILE A 3 14.17 39.28 -1.33
N TRP A 4 13.52 40.13 -2.13
CA TRP A 4 12.21 39.85 -2.73
C TRP A 4 12.21 38.62 -3.64
N GLU A 5 13.22 38.49 -4.52
CA GLU A 5 13.36 37.31 -5.40
C GLU A 5 13.56 36.02 -4.60
N ILE A 6 14.19 36.09 -3.43
CA ILE A 6 14.36 34.93 -2.53
C ILE A 6 13.03 34.60 -1.84
N SER A 7 12.30 35.61 -1.35
CA SER A 7 10.99 35.41 -0.73
C SER A 7 9.99 34.78 -1.69
N GLU A 8 9.91 35.25 -2.94
CA GLU A 8 9.00 34.70 -3.94
C GLU A 8 9.30 33.22 -4.24
N LYS A 9 10.59 32.87 -4.36
CA LYS A 9 11.01 31.47 -4.52
C LYS A 9 10.66 30.63 -3.30
N ALA A 10 10.83 31.15 -2.09
CA ALA A 10 10.51 30.45 -0.86
C ALA A 10 9.00 30.14 -0.77
N ASP A 11 8.15 31.12 -1.10
CA ASP A 11 6.69 30.95 -1.12
C ASP A 11 6.25 29.92 -2.16
N TYR A 12 6.82 29.99 -3.37
CA TYR A 12 6.56 29.02 -4.43
C TYR A 12 6.91 27.58 -4.00
N ILE A 13 8.11 27.40 -3.41
CA ILE A 13 8.59 26.11 -2.91
C ILE A 13 7.67 25.59 -1.79
N ALA A 14 7.32 26.43 -0.82
CA ALA A 14 6.46 26.05 0.30
C ALA A 14 5.03 25.69 -0.15
N GLN A 15 4.48 26.43 -1.12
CA GLN A 15 3.16 26.13 -1.68
C GLN A 15 3.15 24.79 -2.40
N ARG A 16 4.16 24.52 -3.24
CA ARG A 16 4.22 23.29 -4.02
C ARG A 16 4.49 22.07 -3.15
N HIS A 17 5.35 22.20 -2.15
CA HIS A 17 5.60 21.15 -1.15
C HIS A 17 4.31 20.80 -0.39
N ARG A 18 3.57 21.80 0.11
CA ARG A 18 2.29 21.59 0.80
C ARG A 18 1.28 20.87 -0.09
N ARG A 19 1.10 21.33 -1.33
CA ARG A 19 0.14 20.74 -2.26
C ARG A 19 0.46 19.27 -2.58
N LEU A 20 1.73 18.91 -2.69
CA LEU A 20 2.15 17.51 -2.90
C LEU A 20 1.84 16.65 -1.66
N GLN A 21 2.12 17.15 -0.46
CA GLN A 21 1.76 16.47 0.79
C GLN A 21 0.24 16.29 0.92
N ASP A 22 -0.56 17.28 0.52
CA ASP A 22 -2.01 17.14 0.48
C ASP A 22 -2.46 16.03 -0.48
N GLN A 23 -1.83 15.92 -1.67
CA GLN A 23 -2.14 14.82 -2.59
C GLN A 23 -1.73 13.45 -2.04
N TRP A 24 -0.61 13.38 -1.31
CA TRP A 24 -0.18 12.17 -0.63
C TRP A 24 -1.19 11.73 0.44
N HIS A 25 -1.64 12.64 1.30
CA HIS A 25 -2.65 12.34 2.30
C HIS A 25 -3.98 11.88 1.68
N ILE A 26 -4.38 12.48 0.56
CA ILE A 26 -5.59 12.05 -0.18
C ILE A 26 -5.42 10.61 -0.67
N TYR A 27 -4.29 10.28 -1.30
CA TYR A 27 -4.01 8.91 -1.75
C TYR A 27 -4.08 7.92 -0.57
N CYS A 28 -3.44 8.25 0.56
CA CYS A 28 -3.44 7.38 1.74
C CYS A 28 -4.86 7.12 2.26
N ASN A 29 -5.67 8.17 2.39
CA ASN A 29 -7.05 8.07 2.85
C ASN A 29 -7.92 7.23 1.88
N SER A 30 -7.79 7.47 0.57
CA SER A 30 -8.50 6.70 -0.45
C SER A 30 -8.13 5.22 -0.42
N LEU A 31 -6.85 4.90 -0.22
CA LEU A 31 -6.38 3.52 -0.12
C LEU A 31 -6.91 2.83 1.13
N VAL A 32 -6.83 3.49 2.30
CA VAL A 32 -7.41 2.99 3.56
C VAL A 32 -8.91 2.72 3.39
N GLN A 33 -9.66 3.66 2.82
CA GLN A 33 -11.08 3.47 2.57
C GLN A 33 -11.36 2.35 1.58
N GLY A 34 -10.56 2.26 0.50
CA GLY A 34 -10.66 1.20 -0.49
C GLY A 34 -10.51 -0.18 0.15
N ILE A 35 -9.51 -0.36 1.02
CA ILE A 35 -9.29 -1.62 1.74
C ILE A 35 -10.41 -1.89 2.74
N THR A 36 -10.78 -0.93 3.59
CA THR A 36 -11.82 -1.10 4.64
C THR A 36 -13.20 -1.42 4.06
N LEU A 37 -13.58 -0.76 2.97
CA LEU A 37 -14.90 -0.90 2.36
C LEU A 37 -14.95 -2.02 1.32
N SER A 38 -13.81 -2.60 0.97
CA SER A 38 -13.74 -3.75 0.08
C SER A 38 -14.46 -4.94 0.71
N LYS A 39 -15.30 -5.61 -0.08
CA LYS A 39 -15.90 -6.89 0.31
C LYS A 39 -14.92 -8.06 0.17
N ALA A 40 -13.75 -7.85 -0.43
CA ALA A 40 -12.75 -8.88 -0.62
C ALA A 40 -12.00 -9.15 0.68
N ARG A 41 -11.76 -10.44 0.99
CA ARG A 41 -11.01 -10.86 2.18
C ARG A 41 -9.51 -10.75 1.93
N LEU A 42 -8.98 -9.54 1.86
CA LEU A 42 -7.59 -9.31 1.45
C LEU A 42 -6.55 -9.68 2.53
N HIS A 43 -6.98 -9.97 3.77
CA HIS A 43 -6.13 -10.24 4.94
C HIS A 43 -5.19 -9.09 5.31
N HIS A 44 -5.62 -7.86 5.08
CA HIS A 44 -4.95 -6.65 5.56
C HIS A 44 -5.48 -6.27 6.94
N ALA A 45 -4.65 -6.38 7.98
CA ALA A 45 -4.90 -5.68 9.24
C ALA A 45 -4.21 -4.32 9.21
N MET A 46 -4.90 -3.26 9.62
CA MET A 46 -4.38 -1.90 9.56
C MET A 46 -3.47 -1.61 10.76
N SER A 47 -2.29 -1.06 10.48
CA SER A 47 -1.43 -0.43 11.47
C SER A 47 -1.04 0.94 10.94
N CYS A 48 -1.91 1.94 11.11
CA CYS A 48 -1.66 3.28 10.58
C CYS A 48 -0.83 4.10 11.57
N ALA A 49 0.31 4.62 11.13
CA ALA A 49 0.94 5.78 11.74
C ALA A 49 0.53 7.00 10.88
N PRO A 50 -0.40 7.84 11.35
CA PRO A 50 -1.12 8.80 10.52
C PRO A 50 -0.29 9.94 9.91
N GLU A 51 1.02 10.00 10.19
CA GLU A 51 1.84 11.16 9.83
C GLU A 51 2.82 10.95 8.67
N ARG A 52 3.07 9.71 8.22
CA ARG A 52 4.09 9.46 7.16
C ARG A 52 3.77 8.28 6.24
N ASP A 53 3.50 7.10 6.80
CA ASP A 53 3.50 5.83 6.05
C ASP A 53 2.26 4.99 6.33
N LEU A 54 1.73 4.35 5.28
CA LEU A 54 0.72 3.30 5.44
C LEU A 54 1.40 1.96 5.69
N CYS A 55 0.93 1.22 6.69
CA CYS A 55 1.37 -0.15 6.94
C CYS A 55 0.17 -1.09 7.05
N PHE A 56 0.26 -2.20 6.32
CA PHE A 56 -0.73 -3.25 6.31
C PHE A 56 -0.10 -4.59 6.63
N VAL A 57 -0.64 -5.30 7.60
CA VAL A 57 -0.21 -6.66 7.93
C VAL A 57 -0.92 -7.63 7.01
N LEU A 58 -0.16 -8.43 6.25
CA LEU A 58 -0.61 -9.53 5.41
C LEU A 58 -0.37 -10.87 6.11
N PHE A 59 -1.43 -11.67 6.24
CA PHE A 59 -1.38 -13.04 6.78
C PHE A 59 -0.66 -13.14 8.15
N GLU A 60 -0.72 -12.10 8.98
CA GLU A 60 -0.04 -12.00 10.29
C GLU A 60 1.50 -12.11 10.29
N HIS A 61 2.13 -12.32 9.13
CA HIS A 61 3.56 -12.60 8.99
C HIS A 61 4.33 -11.53 8.20
N PHE A 62 3.68 -10.85 7.26
CA PHE A 62 4.30 -9.85 6.41
C PHE A 62 3.68 -8.48 6.64
N ARG A 63 4.44 -7.43 6.39
CA ARG A 63 3.97 -6.04 6.39
C ARG A 63 4.24 -5.42 5.04
N ILE A 64 3.21 -4.80 4.46
CA ILE A 64 3.36 -3.93 3.30
C ILE A 64 3.42 -2.50 3.80
N TYR A 65 4.49 -1.79 3.46
CA TYR A 65 4.59 -0.35 3.67
C TYR A 65 4.37 0.38 2.37
N VAL A 66 3.61 1.48 2.42
CA VAL A 66 3.45 2.42 1.32
C VAL A 66 3.85 3.79 1.83
N ALA A 67 4.90 4.35 1.25
CA ALA A 67 5.52 5.59 1.69
C ALA A 67 5.85 6.47 0.47
N LEU A 68 5.93 7.79 0.68
CA LEU A 68 6.54 8.67 -0.29
C LEU A 68 8.07 8.56 -0.13
N ALA A 69 8.80 8.39 -1.23
CA ALA A 69 10.26 8.22 -1.17
C ALA A 69 10.92 9.41 -0.47
N ASP A 70 11.98 9.15 0.28
CA ASP A 70 12.71 10.19 0.98
C ASP A 70 13.28 11.24 0.01
N GLY A 71 13.19 12.50 0.43
CA GLY A 71 13.75 13.62 -0.32
C GLY A 71 12.82 14.81 -0.44
N PHE A 72 13.40 15.96 -0.80
CA PHE A 72 12.61 17.17 -0.99
C PHE A 72 11.85 17.11 -2.33
N ASN A 73 10.53 17.32 -2.27
CA ASN A 73 9.63 17.27 -3.44
C ASN A 73 9.69 15.91 -4.18
N SER A 74 9.74 14.81 -3.42
CA SER A 74 9.65 13.47 -3.98
C SER A 74 8.24 13.19 -4.49
N HIS A 75 8.16 12.80 -5.76
CA HIS A 75 6.91 12.38 -6.40
C HIS A 75 6.77 10.85 -6.45
N THR A 76 7.74 10.12 -5.91
CA THR A 76 7.77 8.66 -6.00
C THR A 76 7.06 8.05 -4.79
N ILE A 77 6.02 7.25 -5.02
CA ILE A 77 5.47 6.35 -4.01
C ILE A 77 6.26 5.04 -4.08
N GLU A 78 6.67 4.54 -2.93
CA GLU A 78 7.41 3.31 -2.77
C GLU A 78 6.61 2.29 -1.96
N TYR A 79 6.58 1.07 -2.48
CA TYR A 79 5.90 -0.06 -1.86
C TYR A 79 6.99 -1.00 -1.38
N TYR A 80 6.95 -1.35 -0.09
CA TYR A 80 7.91 -2.26 0.53
C TYR A 80 7.19 -3.46 1.13
N VAL A 81 7.88 -4.60 1.17
CA VAL A 81 7.51 -5.76 1.99
C VAL A 81 8.53 -5.93 3.10
N GLU A 82 8.07 -6.25 4.29
CA GLU A 82 8.88 -6.52 5.48
C GLU A 82 8.37 -7.76 6.22
N THR A 83 9.25 -8.51 6.88
CA THR A 83 8.83 -9.52 7.86
C THR A 83 8.32 -8.86 9.13
N LYS A 84 7.44 -9.53 9.88
CA LYS A 84 6.93 -9.03 11.17
C LYS A 84 8.04 -8.62 12.16
N ASP A 85 9.19 -9.29 12.11
CA ASP A 85 10.32 -9.06 13.00
C ASP A 85 11.16 -7.82 12.62
N GLY A 86 10.87 -7.20 11.47
CA GLY A 86 11.49 -5.93 11.04
C GLY A 86 12.93 -6.06 10.55
N GLU A 87 13.45 -7.28 10.42
CA GLU A 87 14.87 -7.52 10.09
C GLU A 87 15.19 -7.29 8.60
N ASP A 88 14.21 -7.47 7.71
CA ASP A 88 14.40 -7.39 6.27
C ASP A 88 13.26 -6.57 5.63
N LYS A 89 13.58 -5.39 5.08
CA LYS A 89 12.68 -4.55 4.28
C LYS A 89 13.13 -4.53 2.82
N GLN A 90 12.22 -4.79 1.89
CA GLN A 90 12.51 -4.91 0.46
C GLN A 90 11.55 -4.05 -0.38
N LEU A 91 12.09 -3.25 -1.30
CA LEU A 91 11.28 -2.49 -2.26
C LEU A 91 10.67 -3.46 -3.28
N ILE A 92 9.35 -3.43 -3.43
CA ILE A 92 8.61 -4.32 -4.34
C ILE A 92 8.10 -3.59 -5.59
N ALA A 93 7.75 -2.31 -5.47
CA ALA A 93 7.26 -1.52 -6.57
C ALA A 93 7.42 -0.02 -6.30
N GLN A 94 7.27 0.77 -7.36
CA GLN A 94 7.20 2.23 -7.29
C GLN A 94 6.04 2.76 -8.15
N ALA A 95 5.57 3.96 -7.83
CA ALA A 95 4.61 4.72 -8.62
C ALA A 95 4.94 6.22 -8.56
N GLN A 96 4.38 7.01 -9.48
CA GLN A 96 4.57 8.47 -9.52
C GLN A 96 3.28 9.20 -9.16
N LEU A 97 3.31 10.06 -8.14
CA LEU A 97 2.23 10.94 -7.73
C LEU A 97 2.52 12.37 -8.19
N ASP A 98 1.65 12.93 -9.02
CA ASP A 98 1.77 14.31 -9.47
C ASP A 98 1.09 15.32 -8.52
N ILE A 99 1.24 16.61 -8.84
CA ILE A 99 0.69 17.72 -8.06
C ILE A 99 -0.83 17.91 -8.21
N ASP A 100 -1.42 17.29 -9.23
CA ASP A 100 -2.85 17.33 -9.53
C ASP A 100 -3.60 16.15 -8.87
N GLY A 101 -2.85 15.17 -8.35
CA GLY A 101 -3.37 13.99 -7.65
C GLY A 101 -3.56 12.79 -8.57
N LYS A 102 -2.87 12.73 -9.71
CA LYS A 102 -2.81 11.49 -10.50
C LYS A 102 -1.64 10.62 -10.06
N VAL A 103 -1.88 9.31 -10.02
CA VAL A 103 -0.86 8.29 -9.82
C VAL A 103 -0.60 7.56 -11.15
N ASP A 104 0.68 7.44 -11.53
CA ASP A 104 1.15 6.89 -12.81
C ASP A 104 0.40 7.49 -14.01
N GLU A 105 0.13 8.81 -13.96
CA GLU A 105 -0.59 9.61 -14.98
C GLU A 105 -2.05 9.19 -15.28
N ARG A 106 -2.54 8.10 -14.68
CA ARG A 106 -3.85 7.50 -15.00
C ARG A 106 -4.82 7.44 -13.82
N VAL A 107 -4.35 7.14 -12.61
CA VAL A 107 -5.20 6.85 -11.45
C VAL A 107 -5.55 8.15 -10.74
N ASN A 108 -6.82 8.45 -10.51
CA ASN A 108 -7.21 9.57 -9.67
C ASN A 108 -7.10 9.21 -8.18
N ASN A 109 -6.24 9.89 -7.42
CA ASN A 109 -6.04 9.61 -5.99
C ASN A 109 -7.28 9.83 -5.10
N ARG A 110 -8.32 10.49 -5.61
CA ARG A 110 -9.62 10.67 -4.92
C ARG A 110 -10.60 9.53 -5.19
N ASP A 111 -10.34 8.71 -6.21
CA ASP A 111 -11.16 7.56 -6.53
C ASP A 111 -10.63 6.33 -5.79
N ARG A 112 -11.34 5.95 -4.72
CA ARG A 112 -10.95 4.84 -3.87
C ARG A 112 -10.87 3.50 -4.60
N GLU A 113 -11.68 3.28 -5.63
CA GLU A 113 -11.70 1.99 -6.35
C GLU A 113 -10.47 1.89 -7.25
N GLN A 114 -10.19 2.95 -8.02
CA GLN A 114 -8.98 3.01 -8.85
C GLN A 114 -7.70 2.94 -8.00
N VAL A 115 -7.67 3.61 -6.84
CA VAL A 115 -6.52 3.56 -5.92
C VAL A 115 -6.34 2.15 -5.34
N LEU A 116 -7.42 1.48 -4.95
CA LEU A 116 -7.35 0.10 -4.46
C LEU A 116 -6.84 -0.86 -5.54
N GLU A 117 -7.38 -0.78 -6.75
CA GLU A 117 -6.96 -1.62 -7.88
C GLU A 117 -5.50 -1.42 -8.20
N HIS A 118 -5.05 -0.17 -8.31
CA HIS A 118 -3.65 0.17 -8.54
C HIS A 118 -2.74 -0.37 -7.43
N TYR A 119 -3.11 -0.21 -6.17
CA TYR A 119 -2.35 -0.77 -5.06
C TYR A 119 -2.22 -2.30 -5.17
N LEU A 120 -3.33 -2.99 -5.48
CA LEU A 120 -3.32 -4.45 -5.64
C LEU A 120 -2.42 -4.90 -6.80
N GLU A 121 -2.40 -4.14 -7.91
CA GLU A 121 -1.45 -4.38 -9.00
C GLU A 121 0.01 -4.26 -8.53
N LYS A 122 0.34 -3.25 -7.71
CA LYS A 122 1.71 -3.03 -7.21
C LYS A 122 2.19 -4.13 -6.27
N ILE A 123 1.29 -4.80 -5.56
CA ILE A 123 1.65 -5.88 -4.62
C ILE A 123 1.34 -7.28 -5.15
N ALA A 124 0.84 -7.41 -6.39
CA ALA A 124 0.41 -8.67 -6.97
C ALA A 124 1.52 -9.75 -6.93
N SER A 125 2.77 -9.36 -7.23
CA SER A 125 3.91 -10.28 -7.20
C SER A 125 4.17 -10.89 -5.82
N VAL A 126 3.83 -10.17 -4.74
CA VAL A 126 3.92 -10.69 -3.37
C VAL A 126 2.89 -11.79 -3.18
N TYR A 127 1.64 -11.56 -3.59
CA TYR A 127 0.59 -12.59 -3.51
C TYR A 127 0.92 -13.82 -4.35
N ASP A 128 1.36 -13.63 -5.59
CA ASP A 128 1.72 -14.74 -6.49
C ASP A 128 2.84 -15.59 -5.90
N SER A 129 3.88 -14.94 -5.37
CA SER A 129 5.02 -15.65 -4.78
C SER A 129 4.65 -16.37 -3.47
N LEU A 130 3.80 -15.76 -2.63
CA LEU A 130 3.28 -16.42 -1.43
C LEU A 130 2.41 -17.63 -1.80
N TYR A 131 1.57 -17.50 -2.82
CA TYR A 131 0.75 -18.60 -3.32
C TYR A 131 1.63 -19.76 -3.81
N THR A 132 2.63 -19.50 -4.65
CA THR A 132 3.55 -20.53 -5.14
C THR A 132 4.28 -21.22 -3.99
N ALA A 133 4.79 -20.47 -3.01
CA ALA A 133 5.51 -21.05 -1.88
C ALA A 133 4.62 -22.00 -1.05
N VAL A 134 3.36 -21.63 -0.82
CA VAL A 134 2.40 -22.49 -0.11
C VAL A 134 2.05 -23.72 -0.96
N GLU A 135 1.82 -23.55 -2.27
CA GLU A 135 1.50 -24.63 -3.19
C GLU A 135 2.65 -25.66 -3.30
N THR A 136 3.90 -25.20 -3.29
CA THR A 136 5.09 -26.05 -3.34
C THR A 136 5.62 -26.45 -1.97
N ASN A 137 4.90 -26.15 -0.89
CA ASN A 137 5.28 -26.40 0.50
C ASN A 137 6.72 -25.98 0.83
N SER A 138 7.09 -24.79 0.37
CA SER A 138 8.44 -24.23 0.45
C SER A 138 8.46 -23.02 1.39
N PRO A 139 9.55 -22.79 2.14
CA PRO A 139 9.64 -21.61 3.00
C PRO A 139 9.70 -20.33 2.16
N VAL A 140 9.01 -19.30 2.61
CA VAL A 140 9.02 -17.98 1.96
C VAL A 140 10.31 -17.25 2.29
N ASN A 141 11.02 -16.78 1.26
CA ASN A 141 12.17 -15.90 1.40
C ASN A 141 11.86 -14.53 0.77
N LEU A 142 11.92 -13.44 1.55
CA LEU A 142 11.60 -12.09 1.08
C LEU A 142 12.39 -11.67 -0.16
N ARG A 143 13.66 -12.07 -0.27
CA ARG A 143 14.51 -11.73 -1.44
C ARG A 143 14.06 -12.44 -2.71
N GLN A 144 13.29 -13.52 -2.59
CA GLN A 144 12.69 -14.24 -3.72
C GLN A 144 11.33 -13.65 -4.11
N LEU A 145 10.59 -13.04 -3.17
CA LEU A 145 9.32 -12.34 -3.45
C LEU A 145 9.48 -11.17 -4.45
N VAL A 146 10.65 -10.50 -4.43
CA VAL A 146 10.93 -9.33 -5.28
C VAL A 146 11.43 -9.72 -6.69
N LYS A 147 12.01 -10.91 -6.83
CA LYS A 147 12.65 -11.37 -8.08
C LYS A 147 11.66 -11.81 -9.18
N GLY A 148 10.35 -11.75 -8.92
CA GLY A 148 9.30 -12.07 -9.88
C GLY A 148 9.06 -11.06 -11.00
N HIS A 149 9.82 -9.95 -11.09
CA HIS A 149 9.73 -9.01 -12.21
C HIS A 149 10.30 -9.60 -13.51
N SER A 150 9.54 -10.49 -14.14
CA SER A 150 9.61 -10.75 -15.58
C SER A 150 8.42 -10.02 -16.23
N PRO A 151 8.62 -9.18 -17.25
CA PRO A 151 7.56 -8.42 -17.89
C PRO A 151 6.74 -9.36 -18.80
N LEU A 152 5.83 -10.13 -18.22
CA LEU A 152 4.86 -10.87 -19.00
C LEU A 152 3.55 -11.06 -18.25
N TYR A 153 3.04 -9.98 -17.64
CA TYR A 153 1.64 -9.93 -17.25
C TYR A 153 0.83 -9.36 -18.41
N LYS A 154 0.16 -10.25 -19.16
CA LYS A 154 -0.84 -9.88 -20.17
C LYS A 154 -2.19 -9.67 -19.46
N PRO A 155 -2.92 -8.55 -19.68
CA PRO A 155 -4.18 -8.27 -18.98
C PRO A 155 -5.37 -9.18 -19.34
N GLU A 156 -5.20 -10.23 -20.14
CA GLU A 156 -6.34 -10.97 -20.72
C GLU A 156 -6.70 -12.30 -20.04
N ALA A 157 -6.13 -12.64 -18.88
CA ALA A 157 -6.57 -13.84 -18.17
C ALA A 157 -6.31 -13.81 -16.65
N LEU A 158 -7.04 -12.98 -15.92
CA LEU A 158 -7.46 -13.38 -14.57
C LEU A 158 -8.98 -13.39 -14.51
N PRO A 159 -9.61 -14.58 -14.56
CA PRO A 159 -11.02 -14.69 -14.21
C PRO A 159 -11.19 -14.22 -12.77
N ALA A 160 -12.27 -13.47 -12.51
CA ALA A 160 -12.68 -13.00 -11.19
C ALA A 160 -12.75 -14.11 -10.10
N LEU A 161 -12.66 -15.37 -10.50
CA LEU A 161 -12.63 -16.56 -9.66
C LEU A 161 -11.29 -16.78 -8.91
N ILE A 162 -10.15 -16.30 -9.43
CA ILE A 162 -8.83 -16.55 -8.79
C ILE A 162 -8.63 -15.70 -7.53
N ARG A 163 -9.27 -14.51 -7.45
CA ARG A 163 -9.33 -13.73 -6.21
C ARG A 163 -10.00 -14.49 -5.07
N ASP A 164 -10.88 -15.44 -5.36
CA ASP A 164 -11.73 -16.09 -4.37
C ASP A 164 -11.26 -17.52 -4.04
N VAL A 165 -10.50 -18.18 -4.93
CA VAL A 165 -9.98 -19.55 -4.72
C VAL A 165 -8.58 -19.57 -4.11
N ALA A 166 -7.67 -18.67 -4.51
CA ALA A 166 -6.32 -18.61 -3.94
C ALA A 166 -6.36 -18.32 -2.43
N LEU A 167 -7.27 -17.44 -2.01
CA LEU A 167 -7.53 -17.17 -0.59
C LEU A 167 -8.20 -18.37 0.10
N ARG A 168 -9.21 -19.02 -0.49
CA ARG A 168 -9.88 -20.17 0.13
C ARG A 168 -8.96 -21.38 0.35
N HIS A 169 -8.02 -21.65 -0.56
CA HIS A 169 -7.13 -22.82 -0.43
C HIS A 169 -5.99 -22.58 0.57
N VAL A 170 -5.35 -21.40 0.55
CA VAL A 170 -4.34 -21.01 1.55
C VAL A 170 -4.94 -20.97 2.97
N MET A 171 -6.19 -20.52 3.10
CA MET A 171 -6.88 -20.50 4.40
C MET A 171 -7.29 -21.88 4.93
N ASN A 172 -7.61 -22.85 4.07
CA ASN A 172 -7.94 -24.21 4.50
C ASN A 172 -6.70 -24.99 4.94
N VAL A 173 -5.54 -24.73 4.35
CA VAL A 173 -4.26 -25.40 4.71
C VAL A 173 -3.69 -24.89 6.04
N LEU A 174 -4.00 -23.65 6.44
CA LEU A 174 -3.51 -23.06 7.68
C LEU A 174 -4.38 -23.34 8.92
N GLY A 175 -5.54 -23.99 8.79
CA GLY A 175 -6.37 -24.38 9.96
C GLY A 175 -6.86 -23.23 10.84
N MET A 176 -6.77 -21.97 10.37
CA MET A 176 -7.14 -20.78 11.15
C MET A 176 -8.60 -20.41 10.89
N GLY A 177 -9.50 -21.04 11.64
CA GLY A 177 -10.83 -20.52 11.87
C GLY A 177 -10.75 -19.26 12.73
N VAL A 178 -10.54 -18.09 12.13
CA VAL A 178 -10.66 -16.81 12.84
C VAL A 178 -12.08 -16.29 12.63
N SER A 179 -12.92 -16.50 13.65
CA SER A 179 -14.11 -15.70 13.89
C SER A 179 -13.68 -14.24 13.97
N ILE A 180 -14.06 -13.42 13.00
CA ILE A 180 -13.94 -11.98 13.10
C ILE A 180 -15.03 -11.54 14.09
N SER A 181 -14.66 -11.40 15.37
CA SER A 181 -15.37 -10.48 16.24
C SER A 181 -15.12 -9.09 15.67
N VAL A 182 -16.18 -8.50 15.12
CA VAL A 182 -16.23 -7.06 14.84
C VAL A 182 -16.31 -6.37 16.21
N GLU A 183 -15.19 -6.23 16.90
CA GLU A 183 -15.10 -5.29 18.01
C GLU A 183 -14.85 -3.91 17.43
N ASN A 184 -15.97 -3.19 17.42
CA ASN A 184 -16.18 -1.86 16.92
C ASN A 184 -15.62 -0.85 17.92
N ASP A 185 -14.29 -0.70 18.01
CA ASP A 185 -13.66 0.37 18.79
C ASP A 185 -13.17 1.50 17.89
N ILE A 186 -14.14 2.17 17.24
CA ILE A 186 -14.01 3.59 16.87
C ILE A 186 -14.59 4.40 18.02
N SER A 187 -13.92 4.39 19.16
CA SER A 187 -14.00 5.43 20.17
C SER A 187 -12.94 5.16 21.23
N THR A 188 -12.39 6.23 21.79
CA THR A 188 -11.47 6.22 22.94
C THR A 188 -9.97 6.15 22.63
N ALA A 189 -9.47 6.98 21.71
CA ALA A 189 -8.10 7.50 21.82
C ALA A 189 -7.85 8.75 20.95
N CYS A 190 -8.53 9.88 21.23
CA CYS A 190 -8.03 11.25 20.98
C CYS A 190 -9.07 12.30 21.39
N PHE A 191 -9.37 12.38 22.69
CA PHE A 191 -9.87 13.61 23.30
C PHE A 191 -9.12 13.82 24.62
N ARG A 192 -7.93 14.37 24.50
CA ARG A 192 -7.27 15.12 25.57
C ARG A 192 -6.56 16.31 24.92
N GLN A 193 -7.32 17.36 24.69
CA GLN A 193 -6.78 18.72 24.67
C GLN A 193 -7.09 19.36 26.03
N LYS A 194 -6.14 20.20 26.45
CA LYS A 194 -6.08 20.94 27.70
C LYS A 194 -7.33 21.77 27.97
#